data_AF-A0A271ITP2-F1
#
_entry.id   AF-A0A271ITP2-F1
#
_cell.length_a   1.000
_cell.length_b   1.000
_cell.length_c   1.000
_cell.angle_alpha   90.00
_cell.angle_beta   90.00
_cell.angle_gamma   90.00
#
_symmetry.space_group_name_H-M   'P 1'
#
loop_
_entity.id
_entity.type
_entity.pdbx_description
1 polymer ?
#
loop_
_entity_poly.entity_id
_entity_poly.type
_entity_poly.pdbx_seq_one_letter_code
_entity_poly.pdbx_strand_id
1 'polypeptide(L)'
;MNRTAYHVEKMDCAAEERLVRMALADVEGVGPLRFDLTARRVVVVHEGDAAPVTDALTGLGLGARPSGETESATEADLVPETTGTEERGPLRIALGINATFFVVEFTAGLVSGSMGLVADSLDNLADALVYALSLAAVGGAVARKKELARYSAYLQGGLAVFGLAEVVRRFAVGGEAPDVATMIVVASLTLLGNVATLLVLRRARGGSPGEAHVEASWIFTSNDIKVNGLVILSALVVWATGSAAPDLIAGALVFVIVANGARRILALSK
;
A
#
# COMPACT_ATOMS: atom_id res chain seq x y z
N MET A 1 -29.66 -9.88 7.14
CA MET A 1 -28.23 -9.49 7.06
C MET A 1 -27.99 -8.29 7.96
N ASN A 2 -26.83 -8.30 8.60
CA ASN A 2 -26.37 -7.24 9.49
C ASN A 2 -25.37 -6.36 8.74
N ARG A 3 -25.21 -5.11 9.17
CA ARG A 3 -24.14 -4.22 8.74
C ARG A 3 -23.34 -3.78 9.95
N THR A 4 -22.03 -3.66 9.81
CA THR A 4 -21.16 -3.09 10.84
C THR A 4 -20.15 -2.17 10.19
N ALA A 5 -20.02 -0.96 10.74
CA ALA A 5 -19.07 0.03 10.29
C ALA A 5 -17.78 -0.08 11.10
N TYR A 6 -16.65 0.01 10.41
CA TYR A 6 -15.32 0.01 11.02
C TYR A 6 -14.57 1.27 10.58
N HIS A 7 -13.86 1.88 11.53
CA HIS A 7 -12.80 2.83 11.22
C HIS A 7 -11.47 2.09 11.15
N VAL A 8 -10.70 2.31 10.08
CA VAL A 8 -9.42 1.64 9.82
C VAL A 8 -8.34 2.70 9.68
N GLU A 9 -7.63 2.95 10.79
CA GLU A 9 -6.71 4.08 10.94
C GLU A 9 -5.69 4.24 9.80
N LYS A 10 -5.17 3.14 9.25
CA LYS A 10 -4.13 3.12 8.21
C LYS A 10 -4.64 2.71 6.83
N MET A 11 -5.93 2.87 6.54
CA MET A 11 -6.49 2.60 5.21
C MET A 11 -6.50 3.88 4.37
N ASP A 12 -5.31 4.43 4.09
CA ASP A 12 -5.18 5.73 3.39
C ASP A 12 -4.68 5.60 1.93
N CYS A 13 -4.28 4.42 1.48
CA CYS A 13 -4.00 4.14 0.07
C CYS A 13 -4.88 3.03 -0.53
N ALA A 14 -4.84 2.92 -1.86
CA ALA A 14 -5.61 1.91 -2.59
C ALA A 14 -5.11 0.49 -2.32
N ALA A 15 -3.81 0.28 -2.07
CA ALA A 15 -3.27 -1.04 -1.73
C ALA A 15 -3.80 -1.53 -0.36
N GLU A 16 -3.93 -0.66 0.64
CA GLU A 16 -4.46 -1.04 1.96
C GLU A 16 -5.94 -1.39 1.92
N GLU A 17 -6.74 -0.65 1.16
CA GLU A 17 -8.12 -1.03 0.88
C GLU A 17 -8.20 -2.44 0.27
N ARG A 18 -7.28 -2.76 -0.65
CA ARG A 18 -7.23 -4.07 -1.29
C ARG A 18 -6.84 -5.17 -0.32
N LEU A 19 -5.92 -4.90 0.62
CA LEU A 19 -5.62 -5.82 1.72
C LEU A 19 -6.87 -6.09 2.58
N VAL A 20 -7.63 -5.05 2.93
CA VAL A 20 -8.88 -5.19 3.69
C VAL A 20 -9.90 -6.03 2.92
N ARG A 21 -10.13 -5.73 1.64
CA ARG A 21 -11.03 -6.49 0.77
C ARG A 21 -10.61 -7.96 0.67
N MET A 22 -9.31 -8.22 0.53
CA MET A 22 -8.77 -9.57 0.44
C MET A 22 -8.92 -10.36 1.73
N ALA A 23 -8.76 -9.73 2.90
CA ALA A 23 -8.92 -10.37 4.19
C ALA A 23 -10.38 -10.76 4.44
N LEU A 24 -11.31 -9.85 4.11
CA LEU A 24 -12.74 -10.09 4.28
C LEU A 24 -13.32 -11.08 3.27
N ALA A 25 -12.71 -11.23 2.10
CA ALA A 25 -13.13 -12.19 1.08
C ALA A 25 -13.03 -13.66 1.53
N ASP A 26 -12.22 -13.96 2.56
CA ASP A 26 -12.05 -15.32 3.09
C ASP A 26 -12.96 -15.58 4.32
N VAL A 27 -13.78 -14.60 4.73
CA VAL A 27 -14.72 -14.73 5.86
C VAL A 27 -16.09 -15.18 5.35
N GLU A 28 -16.57 -16.32 5.85
CA GLU A 28 -17.90 -16.83 5.50
C GLU A 28 -19.01 -15.87 5.94
N GLY A 29 -20.05 -15.73 5.11
CA GLY A 29 -21.19 -14.86 5.40
C GLY A 29 -20.94 -13.36 5.18
N VAL A 30 -19.75 -12.95 4.73
CA VAL A 30 -19.49 -11.56 4.32
C VAL A 30 -20.06 -11.30 2.92
N GLY A 31 -20.89 -10.25 2.83
CA GLY A 31 -21.51 -9.76 1.62
C GLY A 31 -20.79 -8.53 1.03
N PRO A 32 -21.54 -7.59 0.43
CA PRO A 32 -20.97 -6.37 -0.15
C PRO A 32 -20.15 -5.54 0.85
N LEU A 33 -19.11 -4.91 0.33
CA LEU A 33 -18.23 -4.01 1.06
C LEU A 33 -18.32 -2.61 0.47
N ARG A 34 -18.41 -1.58 1.32
CA ARG A 34 -18.38 -0.17 0.91
C ARG A 34 -17.24 0.54 1.60
N PHE A 35 -16.41 1.23 0.82
CA PHE A 35 -15.20 1.88 1.30
C PHE A 35 -15.32 3.40 1.14
N ASP A 36 -14.91 4.10 2.18
CA ASP A 36 -14.66 5.54 2.17
C ASP A 36 -13.23 5.77 2.65
N LEU A 37 -12.32 5.99 1.71
CA LEU A 37 -10.91 6.23 2.01
C LEU A 37 -10.70 7.59 2.69
N THR A 38 -11.55 8.57 2.40
CA THR A 38 -11.48 9.90 3.01
C THR A 38 -11.84 9.83 4.49
N ALA A 39 -12.89 9.10 4.84
CA ALA A 39 -13.29 8.85 6.22
C ALA A 39 -12.54 7.68 6.88
N ARG A 40 -11.64 6.99 6.14
CA ARG A 40 -10.97 5.76 6.55
C ARG A 40 -11.95 4.74 7.14
N ARG A 41 -13.08 4.58 6.47
CA ARG A 41 -14.22 3.80 6.94
C ARG A 41 -14.54 2.69 5.96
N VAL A 42 -14.81 1.50 6.48
CA VAL A 42 -15.39 0.39 5.72
C VAL A 42 -16.70 -0.04 6.36
N VAL A 43 -17.73 -0.19 5.54
CA VAL A 43 -19.00 -0.80 5.94
C VAL A 43 -19.04 -2.20 5.39
N VAL A 44 -19.23 -3.16 6.29
CA VAL A 44 -19.24 -4.59 5.98
C VAL A 44 -20.64 -5.13 6.21
N VAL A 45 -21.26 -5.67 5.18
CA VAL A 45 -22.48 -6.47 5.31
C VAL A 45 -22.08 -7.91 5.64
N HIS A 46 -22.69 -8.50 6.66
CA HIS A 46 -22.39 -9.86 7.10
C HIS A 46 -23.61 -10.61 7.63
N GLU A 47 -23.52 -11.93 7.67
CA GLU A 47 -24.48 -12.82 8.31
C GLU A 47 -24.01 -13.22 9.70
N GLY A 48 -24.89 -13.07 10.70
CA GLY A 48 -24.58 -13.49 12.07
C GLY A 48 -23.74 -12.47 12.83
N ASP A 49 -22.73 -12.98 13.54
CA ASP A 49 -21.88 -12.23 14.47
C ASP A 49 -20.78 -11.45 13.73
N ALA A 50 -20.44 -10.27 14.25
CA ALA A 50 -19.38 -9.41 13.72
C ALA A 50 -17.97 -9.84 14.17
N ALA A 51 -17.84 -10.80 15.09
CA ALA A 51 -16.54 -11.25 15.60
C ALA A 51 -15.57 -11.76 14.51
N PRO A 52 -15.97 -12.63 13.56
CA PRO A 52 -15.07 -13.09 12.50
C PRO A 52 -14.57 -11.95 11.60
N VAL A 53 -15.43 -10.97 11.34
CA VAL A 53 -15.07 -9.75 10.58
C VAL A 53 -14.06 -8.91 11.37
N THR A 54 -14.29 -8.75 12.68
CA THR A 54 -13.39 -8.00 13.56
C THR A 54 -12.02 -8.66 13.66
N ASP A 55 -11.96 -9.99 13.79
CA ASP A 55 -10.73 -10.76 13.87
C ASP A 55 -9.91 -10.65 12.57
N ALA A 56 -10.58 -10.76 11.42
CA ALA A 56 -9.92 -10.59 10.12
C ALA A 56 -9.32 -9.19 9.94
N LEU A 57 -10.07 -8.14 10.31
CA LEU A 57 -9.63 -6.76 10.19
C LEU A 57 -8.51 -6.39 11.18
N THR A 58 -8.62 -6.86 12.42
CA THR A 58 -7.59 -6.59 13.45
C THR A 58 -6.30 -7.37 13.15
N GLY A 59 -6.40 -8.57 12.57
CA GLY A 59 -5.27 -9.37 12.10
C GLY A 59 -4.38 -8.67 11.08
N LEU A 60 -4.89 -7.69 10.33
CA LEU A 60 -4.11 -6.88 9.38
C LEU A 60 -3.22 -5.82 10.05
N GLY A 61 -3.45 -5.49 11.33
CA GLY A 61 -2.67 -4.47 12.04
C GLY A 61 -2.84 -3.05 11.47
N LEU A 62 -3.96 -2.78 10.80
CA LEU A 62 -4.31 -1.46 10.25
C LEU A 62 -5.03 -0.53 11.26
N GLY A 63 -5.19 -0.98 12.51
CA GLY A 63 -5.88 -0.22 13.56
C GLY A 63 -7.41 -0.23 13.41
N ALA A 64 -7.98 -1.32 12.88
CA ALA A 64 -9.41 -1.46 12.69
C ALA A 64 -10.16 -1.48 14.03
N ARG A 65 -11.22 -0.67 14.14
CA ARG A 65 -12.11 -0.62 15.31
C ARG A 65 -13.56 -0.43 14.85
N PRO A 66 -14.55 -1.09 15.50
CA PRO A 66 -15.95 -0.80 15.24
C PRO A 66 -16.25 0.68 15.51
N SER A 67 -16.95 1.34 14.59
CA SER A 67 -17.32 2.76 14.71
C SER A 67 -18.79 2.97 15.08
N GLY A 68 -19.52 1.89 15.37
CA GLY A 68 -20.90 1.91 15.82
C GLY A 68 -21.41 0.50 16.16
N GLU A 69 -22.67 0.42 16.57
CA GLU A 69 -23.35 -0.86 16.81
C GLU A 69 -23.71 -1.57 15.49
N THR A 70 -23.93 -2.89 15.57
CA THR A 70 -24.39 -3.68 14.45
C THR A 70 -25.85 -3.38 14.17
N GLU A 71 -26.15 -2.98 12.95
CA GLU A 71 -27.49 -2.58 12.52
C GLU A 71 -28.01 -3.52 11.43
N SER A 72 -29.31 -3.49 11.13
CA SER A 72 -29.84 -4.19 9.96
C SER A 72 -29.36 -3.52 8.66
N ALA A 73 -28.92 -4.33 7.70
CA ALA A 73 -28.50 -3.85 6.39
C ALA A 73 -29.70 -3.21 5.64
N THR A 74 -29.47 -2.08 4.96
CA THR A 74 -30.46 -1.46 4.08
C THR A 74 -30.40 -2.06 2.67
N GLU A 75 -31.44 -1.87 1.84
CA GLU A 75 -31.40 -2.27 0.43
C GLU A 75 -30.21 -1.68 -0.32
N ALA A 76 -29.82 -0.44 0.00
CA ALA A 76 -28.63 0.17 -0.58
C ALA A 76 -27.36 -0.64 -0.24
N ASP A 77 -27.19 -1.08 1.01
CA ASP A 77 -26.01 -1.83 1.45
C ASP A 77 -25.89 -3.20 0.75
N LEU A 78 -27.01 -3.78 0.32
CA LEU A 78 -27.05 -5.08 -0.37
C LEU A 78 -26.67 -5.00 -1.84
N VAL A 79 -26.66 -3.81 -2.44
CA VAL A 79 -26.20 -3.62 -3.83
C VAL A 79 -24.66 -3.65 -3.84
N PRO A 80 -24.02 -4.62 -4.52
CA PRO A 80 -22.58 -4.64 -4.67
C PRO A 80 -22.10 -3.38 -5.37
N GLU A 81 -21.00 -2.77 -4.91
CA GLU A 81 -20.24 -1.87 -5.79
C GLU A 81 -19.84 -2.67 -7.04
N THR A 82 -19.97 -2.08 -8.23
CA THR A 82 -19.72 -2.72 -9.54
C THR A 82 -18.28 -3.26 -9.63
N THR A 83 -18.04 -4.55 -9.34
CA THR A 83 -16.68 -5.01 -8.95
C THR A 83 -16.12 -6.25 -9.66
N GLY A 84 -16.78 -6.86 -10.65
CA GLY A 84 -16.27 -8.12 -11.24
C GLY A 84 -15.23 -7.95 -12.36
N THR A 85 -15.62 -7.24 -13.43
CA THR A 85 -14.89 -7.26 -14.71
C THR A 85 -14.21 -5.92 -15.00
N GLU A 86 -14.79 -4.82 -14.51
CA GLU A 86 -14.32 -3.45 -14.76
C GLU A 86 -13.07 -3.07 -13.93
N GLU A 87 -12.81 -3.73 -12.80
CA GLU A 87 -11.64 -3.43 -11.95
C GLU A 87 -10.32 -4.01 -12.48
N ARG A 88 -10.35 -5.01 -13.38
CA ARG A 88 -9.14 -5.71 -13.85
C ARG A 88 -8.21 -4.81 -14.64
N GLY A 89 -8.75 -3.92 -15.48
CA GLY A 89 -7.96 -2.97 -16.27
C GLY A 89 -7.16 -2.01 -15.40
N PRO A 90 -7.83 -1.24 -14.52
CA PRO A 90 -7.19 -0.33 -13.56
C PRO A 90 -6.14 -1.01 -12.68
N LEU A 91 -6.42 -2.22 -12.17
CA LEU A 91 -5.46 -2.98 -11.37
C LEU A 91 -4.22 -3.40 -12.19
N ARG A 92 -4.38 -3.78 -13.46
CA ARG A 92 -3.25 -4.09 -14.35
C ARG A 92 -2.39 -2.86 -14.63
N ILE A 93 -3.02 -1.70 -14.79
CA ILE A 93 -2.30 -0.43 -14.98
C ILE A 93 -1.53 -0.08 -13.70
N ALA A 94 -2.17 -0.12 -12.53
CA ALA A 94 -1.53 0.14 -11.25
C ALA A 94 -0.36 -0.83 -10.97
N LEU A 95 -0.55 -2.12 -11.24
CA LEU A 95 0.51 -3.14 -11.18
C LEU A 95 1.68 -2.79 -12.11
N GLY A 96 1.40 -2.44 -13.37
CA GLY A 96 2.42 -2.11 -14.36
C GLY A 96 3.24 -0.87 -13.99
N ILE A 97 2.58 0.17 -13.48
CA ILE A 97 3.25 1.40 -13.02
C ILE A 97 4.18 1.08 -11.85
N ASN A 98 3.66 0.47 -10.78
CA ASN A 98 4.45 0.15 -9.58
C ASN A 98 5.61 -0.81 -9.87
N ALA A 99 5.38 -1.85 -10.69
CA ALA A 99 6.45 -2.77 -11.09
C ALA A 99 7.53 -2.08 -11.94
N THR A 100 7.15 -1.12 -12.79
CA THR A 100 8.12 -0.33 -13.58
C THR A 100 8.97 0.54 -12.67
N PHE A 101 8.34 1.26 -11.74
CA PHE A 101 9.07 2.11 -10.80
C PHE A 101 9.95 1.31 -9.85
N PHE A 102 9.51 0.13 -9.37
CA PHE A 102 10.39 -0.78 -8.64
C PHE A 102 11.69 -1.04 -9.41
N VAL A 103 11.63 -1.43 -10.69
CA VAL A 103 12.85 -1.73 -11.46
C VAL A 103 13.72 -0.49 -11.67
N VAL A 104 13.10 0.64 -12.03
CA VAL A 104 13.79 1.91 -12.28
C VAL A 104 14.49 2.39 -11.02
N GLU A 105 13.79 2.47 -9.89
CA GLU A 105 14.30 2.96 -8.62
C GLU A 105 15.30 2.01 -7.97
N PHE A 106 15.06 0.70 -8.05
CA PHE A 106 16.01 -0.28 -7.53
C PHE A 106 17.35 -0.15 -8.27
N THR A 107 17.30 -0.08 -9.59
CA THR A 107 18.50 0.09 -10.43
C THR A 107 19.17 1.43 -10.15
N ALA A 108 18.40 2.52 -10.12
CA ALA A 108 18.91 3.85 -9.84
C ALA A 108 19.50 3.97 -8.43
N GLY A 109 18.87 3.36 -7.43
CA GLY A 109 19.36 3.32 -6.04
C GLY A 109 20.67 2.56 -5.91
N LEU A 110 20.82 1.43 -6.62
CA LEU A 110 22.08 0.70 -6.66
C LEU A 110 23.19 1.50 -7.36
N VAL A 111 22.90 2.12 -8.51
CA VAL A 111 23.89 2.89 -9.30
C VAL A 111 24.29 4.18 -8.59
N SER A 112 23.34 4.89 -7.98
CA SER A 112 23.58 6.13 -7.23
C SER A 112 24.11 5.90 -5.82
N GLY A 113 24.05 4.67 -5.31
CA GLY A 113 24.37 4.35 -3.93
C GLY A 113 23.30 4.81 -2.91
N SER A 114 22.10 5.20 -3.32
CA SER A 114 21.02 5.63 -2.42
C SER A 114 20.25 4.45 -1.83
N MET A 115 20.29 4.31 -0.50
CA MET A 115 19.45 3.36 0.22
C MET A 115 18.00 3.84 0.34
N GLY A 116 17.77 5.16 0.30
CA GLY A 116 16.43 5.74 0.21
C GLY A 116 15.69 5.26 -1.03
N LEU A 117 16.29 5.38 -2.22
CA LEU A 117 15.71 4.89 -3.48
C LEU A 117 15.54 3.36 -3.50
N VAL A 118 16.51 2.60 -2.97
CA VAL A 118 16.35 1.14 -2.87
C VAL A 118 15.16 0.79 -1.99
N ALA A 119 14.99 1.47 -0.84
CA ALA A 119 13.87 1.20 0.05
C ALA A 119 12.53 1.60 -0.57
N ASP A 120 12.45 2.76 -1.22
CA ASP A 120 11.28 3.25 -1.97
C ASP A 120 10.85 2.26 -3.05
N SER A 121 11.82 1.73 -3.81
CA SER A 121 11.56 0.69 -4.81
C SER A 121 10.89 -0.56 -4.22
N LEU A 122 11.27 -0.96 -3.00
CA LEU A 122 10.66 -2.11 -2.33
C LEU A 122 9.25 -1.83 -1.83
N ASP A 123 8.90 -0.57 -1.56
CA ASP A 123 7.54 -0.13 -1.28
C ASP A 123 6.68 -0.26 -2.54
N ASN A 124 7.17 0.22 -3.69
CA ASN A 124 6.52 0.01 -4.99
C ASN A 124 6.40 -1.48 -5.35
N LEU A 125 7.37 -2.32 -4.97
CA LEU A 125 7.24 -3.77 -5.08
C LEU A 125 6.11 -4.32 -4.19
N ALA A 126 5.93 -3.78 -2.99
CA ALA A 126 4.83 -4.17 -2.11
C ALA A 126 3.47 -3.92 -2.74
N ASP A 127 3.29 -2.71 -3.24
CA ASP A 127 2.08 -2.29 -3.92
C ASP A 127 1.82 -3.14 -5.16
N ALA A 128 2.83 -3.37 -5.99
CA ALA A 128 2.74 -4.26 -7.13
C ALA A 128 2.28 -5.67 -6.71
N LEU A 129 2.85 -6.25 -5.65
CA LEU A 129 2.45 -7.57 -5.17
C LEU A 129 1.02 -7.59 -4.63
N VAL A 130 0.57 -6.54 -3.94
CA VAL A 130 -0.83 -6.41 -3.50
C VAL A 130 -1.80 -6.32 -4.69
N TYR A 131 -1.47 -5.55 -5.72
CA TYR A 131 -2.28 -5.48 -6.94
C TYR A 131 -2.29 -6.81 -7.71
N ALA A 132 -1.16 -7.52 -7.77
CA ALA A 132 -1.07 -8.83 -8.38
C ALA A 132 -1.93 -9.88 -7.64
N LEU A 133 -1.86 -9.89 -6.30
CA LEU A 133 -2.69 -10.74 -5.45
C LEU A 133 -4.18 -10.41 -5.60
N SER A 134 -4.52 -9.12 -5.71
CA SER A 134 -5.88 -8.67 -5.97
C SER A 134 -6.39 -9.18 -7.31
N LEU A 135 -5.60 -9.05 -8.38
CA LEU A 135 -5.93 -9.58 -9.71
C LEU A 135 -6.12 -11.11 -9.70
N ALA A 136 -5.28 -11.83 -8.97
CA ALA A 136 -5.41 -13.28 -8.80
C ALA A 136 -6.71 -13.66 -8.07
N ALA A 137 -7.13 -12.85 -7.08
CA ALA A 137 -8.37 -13.05 -6.35
C ALA A 137 -9.61 -12.86 -7.25
N VAL A 138 -9.62 -11.87 -8.15
CA VAL A 138 -10.70 -11.67 -9.14
C VAL A 138 -10.75 -12.81 -10.20
N GLY A 139 -9.68 -13.61 -10.33
CA GLY A 139 -9.51 -14.65 -11.35
C GLY A 139 -9.96 -16.07 -10.98
N GLY A 140 -10.35 -16.34 -9.74
CA GLY A 140 -11.05 -17.58 -9.36
C GLY A 140 -10.20 -18.76 -8.82
N ALA A 141 -8.96 -18.56 -8.36
CA ALA A 141 -8.17 -19.63 -7.73
C ALA A 141 -7.80 -19.31 -6.27
N VAL A 142 -8.77 -19.47 -5.36
CA VAL A 142 -8.66 -19.19 -3.91
C VAL A 142 -7.48 -19.93 -3.25
N ALA A 143 -7.20 -21.18 -3.65
CA ALA A 143 -6.10 -21.97 -3.06
C ALA A 143 -4.69 -21.47 -3.42
N ARG A 144 -4.49 -20.84 -4.59
CA ARG A 144 -3.18 -20.29 -4.99
C ARG A 144 -2.89 -18.94 -4.31
N LYS A 145 -3.92 -18.27 -3.78
CA LYS A 145 -3.83 -16.94 -3.14
C LYS A 145 -2.98 -16.97 -1.87
N LYS A 146 -3.18 -17.94 -0.98
CA LYS A 146 -2.45 -18.03 0.31
C LYS A 146 -0.97 -18.30 0.11
N GLU A 147 -0.62 -19.20 -0.81
CA GLU A 147 0.79 -19.47 -1.11
C GLU A 147 1.48 -18.28 -1.75
N LEU A 148 0.85 -17.64 -2.75
CA LEU A 148 1.39 -16.43 -3.38
C LEU A 148 1.57 -15.32 -2.35
N ALA A 149 0.59 -15.07 -1.48
CA ALA A 149 0.71 -14.07 -0.41
C ALA A 149 1.88 -14.39 0.54
N ARG A 150 2.04 -15.66 0.92
CA ARG A 150 3.15 -16.11 1.77
C ARG A 150 4.51 -15.90 1.11
N TYR A 151 4.67 -16.29 -0.16
CA TYR A 151 5.92 -16.10 -0.90
C TYR A 151 6.25 -14.62 -1.09
N SER A 152 5.25 -13.79 -1.45
CA SER A 152 5.40 -12.33 -1.53
C SER A 152 5.87 -11.75 -0.20
N ALA A 153 5.23 -12.13 0.91
CA ALA A 153 5.60 -11.66 2.23
C ALA A 153 7.03 -12.06 2.63
N TYR A 154 7.45 -13.30 2.36
CA TYR A 154 8.81 -13.74 2.66
C TYR A 154 9.87 -13.05 1.79
N LEU A 155 9.60 -12.88 0.50
CA LEU A 155 10.48 -12.16 -0.40
C LEU A 155 10.70 -10.73 0.09
N GLN A 156 9.61 -10.00 0.35
CA GLN A 156 9.69 -8.61 0.78
C GLN A 156 10.29 -8.46 2.17
N GLY A 157 9.91 -9.32 3.12
CA GLY A 157 10.48 -9.32 4.45
C GLY A 157 11.99 -9.59 4.42
N GLY A 158 12.44 -10.55 3.59
CA GLY A 158 13.86 -10.84 3.38
C GLY A 158 14.62 -9.65 2.79
N LEU A 159 14.08 -9.03 1.74
CA LEU A 159 14.69 -7.85 1.10
C LEU A 159 14.76 -6.65 2.05
N ALA A 160 13.72 -6.40 2.85
CA ALA A 160 13.73 -5.32 3.84
C ALA A 160 14.75 -5.56 4.96
N VAL A 161 14.88 -6.80 5.46
CA VAL A 161 15.90 -7.16 6.45
C VAL A 161 17.31 -7.01 5.87
N PHE A 162 17.52 -7.46 4.63
CA PHE A 162 18.79 -7.29 3.94
C PHE A 162 19.14 -5.81 3.74
N GLY A 163 18.18 -5.00 3.31
CA GLY A 163 18.33 -3.55 3.16
C GLY A 163 18.68 -2.86 4.48
N LEU A 164 18.00 -3.23 5.59
CA LEU A 164 18.33 -2.72 6.93
C LEU A 164 19.75 -3.11 7.38
N ALA A 165 20.16 -4.36 7.14
CA ALA A 165 21.52 -4.81 7.44
C ALA A 165 22.56 -4.01 6.64
N GLU A 166 22.29 -3.73 5.36
CA GLU A 166 23.16 -2.90 4.52
C GLU A 166 23.22 -1.44 5.01
N VAL A 167 22.09 -0.86 5.45
CA VAL A 167 22.08 0.48 6.07
C VAL A 167 22.97 0.51 7.31
N VAL A 168 22.82 -0.46 8.22
CA VAL A 168 23.66 -0.56 9.43
C VAL A 168 25.14 -0.69 9.07
N ARG A 169 25.46 -1.53 8.08
CA ARG A 169 26.84 -1.71 7.59
C ARG A 169 27.42 -0.40 7.07
N ARG A 170 26.67 0.37 6.27
CA ARG A 170 27.11 1.66 5.71
C ARG A 170 27.28 2.74 6.77
N PHE A 171 26.45 2.75 7.82
CA PHE A 171 26.65 3.62 8.98
C PHE A 171 27.94 3.28 9.73
N ALA A 172 28.26 2.01 9.92
CA ALA A 172 29.41 1.57 10.70
C ALA A 172 30.74 1.77 9.96
N VAL A 173 30.79 1.50 8.65
CA VAL A 173 32.01 1.55 7.85
C VAL A 173 32.27 2.93 7.24
N GLY A 174 31.22 3.76 7.17
CA GLY A 174 31.23 4.98 6.35
C GLY A 174 30.93 4.64 4.89
N GLY A 175 30.02 5.39 4.29
CA GLY A 175 29.66 5.27 2.88
C GLY A 175 29.86 6.61 2.17
N GLU A 176 30.14 6.55 0.87
CA GLU A 176 30.11 7.73 0.01
C GLU A 176 28.69 8.30 -0.07
N ALA A 177 28.59 9.61 -0.21
CA ALA A 177 27.31 10.27 -0.40
C ALA A 177 26.69 9.83 -1.73
N PRO A 178 25.38 9.53 -1.76
CA PRO A 178 24.71 9.12 -2.98
C PRO A 178 24.64 10.25 -4.01
N ASP A 179 24.45 9.88 -5.28
CA ASP A 179 24.22 10.87 -6.35
C ASP A 179 22.85 11.56 -6.18
N VAL A 180 22.88 12.80 -5.69
CA VAL A 180 21.66 13.56 -5.36
C VAL A 180 20.81 13.84 -6.59
N ALA A 181 21.42 14.09 -7.74
CA ALA A 181 20.68 14.39 -8.97
C ALA A 181 19.79 13.20 -9.36
N THR A 182 20.34 11.98 -9.33
CA THR A 182 19.60 10.74 -9.56
C THR A 182 18.49 10.57 -8.53
N MET A 183 18.78 10.78 -7.24
CA MET A 183 17.76 10.68 -6.18
C MET A 183 16.56 11.58 -6.44
N ILE A 184 16.78 12.87 -6.70
CA ILE A 184 15.71 13.84 -6.90
C ILE A 184 14.92 13.53 -8.17
N VAL A 185 15.60 13.28 -9.29
CA VAL A 185 14.94 13.02 -10.58
C VAL A 185 14.07 11.76 -10.49
N VAL A 186 14.65 10.67 -9.98
CA VAL A 186 13.96 9.39 -9.92
C VAL A 186 12.80 9.43 -8.94
N ALA A 187 13.00 9.90 -7.70
CA ALA A 187 11.93 9.99 -6.71
C ALA A 187 10.80 10.94 -7.16
N SER A 188 11.12 12.01 -7.89
CA SER A 188 10.10 12.90 -8.47
C SER A 188 9.27 12.22 -9.57
N LEU A 189 9.92 11.41 -10.43
CA LEU A 189 9.22 10.63 -11.46
C LEU A 189 8.30 9.58 -10.83
N THR A 190 8.77 8.89 -9.78
CA THR A 190 7.96 7.92 -9.04
C THR A 190 6.76 8.58 -8.37
N LEU A 191 6.96 9.73 -7.73
CA LEU A 191 5.87 10.49 -7.13
C LEU A 191 4.78 10.83 -8.17
N LEU A 192 5.18 11.26 -9.38
CA LEU A 192 4.23 11.50 -10.48
C LEU A 192 3.54 10.21 -10.94
N GLY A 193 4.27 9.09 -10.98
CA GLY A 193 3.73 7.76 -11.25
C GLY A 193 2.66 7.34 -10.24
N ASN A 194 2.91 7.54 -8.95
CA ASN A 194 1.98 7.21 -7.87
C ASN A 194 0.73 8.09 -7.91
N VAL A 195 0.87 9.38 -8.25
CA VAL A 195 -0.28 10.24 -8.55
C VAL A 195 -1.07 9.70 -9.76
N ALA A 196 -0.42 9.27 -10.83
CA ALA A 196 -1.09 8.68 -11.98
C ALA A 196 -1.86 7.40 -11.63
N THR A 197 -1.26 6.51 -10.83
CA THR A 197 -1.92 5.29 -10.31
C THR A 197 -3.18 5.66 -9.52
N LEU A 198 -3.09 6.63 -8.60
CA LEU A 198 -4.24 7.12 -7.83
C LEU A 198 -5.36 7.61 -8.74
N LEU A 199 -5.04 8.40 -9.77
CA LEU A 199 -6.02 8.94 -10.71
C LEU A 199 -6.70 7.85 -11.53
N VAL A 200 -5.95 6.85 -12.01
CA VAL A 200 -6.49 5.69 -12.75
C VAL A 200 -7.48 4.90 -11.88
N LEU A 201 -7.11 4.61 -10.63
CA LEU A 201 -7.96 3.86 -9.70
C LEU A 201 -9.20 4.66 -9.25
N ARG A 202 -9.07 5.98 -9.03
CA ARG A 202 -10.22 6.85 -8.72
C ARG A 202 -11.22 6.90 -9.87
N ARG A 203 -10.73 7.07 -11.10
CA ARG A 203 -11.59 7.15 -12.29
C ARG A 203 -12.37 5.85 -12.52
N ALA A 204 -11.76 4.71 -12.24
CA ALA A 204 -12.40 3.41 -12.34
C ALA A 204 -13.58 3.21 -11.37
N ARG A 205 -13.61 3.95 -10.26
CA ARG A 205 -14.64 3.83 -9.20
C ARG A 205 -15.82 4.78 -9.38
N GLY A 206 -15.99 5.36 -10.58
CA GLY A 206 -17.11 6.26 -10.87
C GLY A 206 -17.01 7.64 -10.23
N GLY A 207 -15.85 8.05 -9.72
CA GLY A 207 -15.62 9.41 -9.25
C GLY A 207 -15.67 10.41 -10.41
N SER A 208 -16.73 11.22 -10.49
CA SER A 208 -16.83 12.34 -11.43
C SER A 208 -15.69 13.34 -11.18
N PRO A 209 -14.91 13.75 -12.21
CA PRO A 209 -13.93 14.81 -12.06
C PRO A 209 -14.66 16.15 -11.89
N GLY A 210 -14.96 16.52 -10.65
CA GLY A 210 -15.56 17.84 -10.34
C GLY A 210 -16.53 17.90 -9.16
N GLU A 211 -16.96 16.78 -8.58
CA GLU A 211 -17.89 16.79 -7.44
C GLU A 211 -17.15 16.62 -6.11
N ALA A 212 -17.24 17.68 -5.28
CA ALA A 212 -16.77 17.85 -3.91
C ALA A 212 -15.30 18.27 -3.70
N HIS A 213 -15.09 19.59 -3.68
CA HIS A 213 -14.09 20.31 -2.88
C HIS A 213 -12.63 19.81 -2.99
N VAL A 214 -11.98 20.25 -4.07
CA VAL A 214 -10.54 20.05 -4.37
C VAL A 214 -9.57 20.65 -3.33
N GLU A 215 -10.03 21.32 -2.27
CA GLU A 215 -9.15 22.20 -1.46
C GLU A 215 -8.90 21.80 0.00
N ALA A 216 -9.65 20.89 0.63
CA ALA A 216 -9.46 20.62 2.07
C ALA A 216 -8.67 19.34 2.42
N SER A 217 -8.41 18.44 1.46
CA SER A 217 -7.75 17.15 1.72
C SER A 217 -6.81 16.63 0.61
N TRP A 218 -5.93 17.49 0.06
CA TRP A 218 -4.61 16.96 -0.38
C TRP A 218 -3.90 16.24 0.81
N ILE A 219 -4.33 16.61 2.02
CA ILE A 219 -4.22 16.04 3.36
C ILE A 219 -5.12 14.78 3.43
N PHE A 220 -4.66 13.57 3.13
CA PHE A 220 -3.82 12.75 3.99
C PHE A 220 -2.94 11.86 3.09
N THR A 221 -1.76 12.39 2.78
CA THR A 221 -0.53 11.71 2.37
C THR A 221 -0.62 10.17 2.21
N SER A 222 -0.82 9.66 0.99
CA SER A 222 -0.58 8.24 0.68
C SER A 222 0.80 7.83 1.18
N ASN A 223 0.98 6.58 1.62
CA ASN A 223 2.29 6.07 2.03
C ASN A 223 3.35 6.37 0.97
N ASP A 224 3.04 6.14 -0.30
CA ASP A 224 3.97 6.36 -1.42
C ASP A 224 4.38 7.83 -1.54
N ILE A 225 3.43 8.78 -1.41
CA ILE A 225 3.74 10.22 -1.43
C ILE A 225 4.64 10.60 -0.24
N LYS A 226 4.40 10.02 0.95
CA LYS A 226 5.25 10.25 2.14
C LYS A 226 6.66 9.70 1.91
N VAL A 227 6.76 8.49 1.38
CA VAL A 227 8.01 7.78 1.13
C VAL A 227 8.83 8.50 0.05
N ASN A 228 8.26 8.77 -1.12
CA ASN A 228 8.94 9.53 -2.18
C ASN A 228 9.35 10.93 -1.69
N GLY A 229 8.46 11.61 -0.95
CA GLY A 229 8.75 12.92 -0.36
C GLY A 229 9.88 12.88 0.67
N LEU A 230 9.94 11.83 1.50
CA LEU A 230 11.04 11.59 2.44
C LEU A 230 12.36 11.37 1.70
N VAL A 231 12.37 10.61 0.60
CA VAL A 231 13.57 10.40 -0.22
C VAL A 231 14.04 11.70 -0.85
N ILE A 232 13.14 12.49 -1.45
CA ILE A 232 13.48 13.81 -2.02
C ILE A 232 14.05 14.73 -0.94
N LEU A 233 13.39 14.81 0.23
CA LEU A 233 13.87 15.61 1.34
C LEU A 233 15.26 15.15 1.79
N SER A 234 15.48 13.83 1.91
CA SER A 234 16.79 13.29 2.27
C SER A 234 17.87 13.68 1.25
N ALA A 235 17.55 13.65 -0.05
CA ALA A 235 18.46 14.05 -1.12
C ALA A 235 18.90 15.52 -0.99
N LEU A 236 17.95 16.42 -0.67
CA LEU A 236 18.25 17.83 -0.43
C LEU A 236 19.15 18.04 0.79
N VAL A 237 18.94 17.26 1.86
CA VAL A 237 19.79 17.32 3.06
C VAL A 237 21.18 16.73 2.77
N VAL A 238 21.28 15.64 2.00
CA VAL A 238 22.56 15.08 1.51
C VAL A 238 23.32 16.15 0.73
N TRP A 239 22.67 16.84 -0.20
CA TRP A 239 23.30 17.93 -0.97
C TRP A 239 23.81 19.07 -0.10
N ALA A 240 23.03 19.49 0.90
CA ALA A 240 23.41 20.58 1.79
C ALA A 240 24.53 20.20 2.77
N THR A 241 24.62 18.93 3.19
CA THR A 241 25.55 18.48 4.24
C THR A 241 26.76 17.71 3.71
N GLY A 242 26.70 17.19 2.49
CA GLY A 242 27.69 16.25 1.93
C GLY A 242 27.72 14.89 2.64
N SER A 243 26.78 14.60 3.54
CA SER A 243 26.74 13.36 4.33
C SER A 243 25.76 12.35 3.72
N ALA A 244 26.12 11.07 3.70
CA ALA A 244 25.22 9.97 3.34
C ALA A 244 24.15 9.67 4.41
N ALA A 245 24.33 10.16 5.64
CA ALA A 245 23.47 9.82 6.77
C ALA A 245 21.97 10.12 6.55
N PRO A 246 21.54 11.25 5.95
CA PRO A 246 20.13 11.53 5.71
C PRO A 246 19.45 10.49 4.81
N ASP A 247 20.12 10.05 3.74
CA ASP A 247 19.63 9.00 2.84
C ASP A 247 19.52 7.64 3.57
N LEU A 248 20.53 7.28 4.36
CA LEU A 248 20.51 6.04 5.14
C LEU A 248 19.39 6.04 6.19
N ILE A 249 19.13 7.17 6.86
CA ILE A 249 17.99 7.29 7.79
C ILE A 249 16.67 7.13 7.05
N ALA A 250 16.51 7.82 5.91
CA ALA A 250 15.31 7.70 5.08
C ALA A 250 15.10 6.24 4.64
N GLY A 251 16.13 5.60 4.10
CA GLY A 251 16.10 4.19 3.71
C GLY A 251 15.72 3.28 4.87
N ALA A 252 16.29 3.46 6.07
CA ALA A 252 15.94 2.66 7.25
C ALA A 252 14.45 2.79 7.62
N LEU A 253 13.91 4.01 7.62
CA LEU A 253 12.50 4.26 7.92
C LEU A 253 11.60 3.56 6.91
N VAL A 254 11.92 3.67 5.62
CA VAL A 254 11.14 3.05 4.54
C VAL A 254 11.25 1.53 4.59
N PHE A 255 12.42 0.94 4.83
CA PHE A 255 12.54 -0.51 5.01
C PHE A 255 11.70 -1.03 6.18
N VAL A 256 11.58 -0.27 7.28
CA VAL A 256 10.68 -0.63 8.39
C VAL A 256 9.21 -0.61 7.95
N ILE A 257 8.81 0.36 7.13
CA ILE A 257 7.47 0.42 6.54
C ILE A 257 7.23 -0.82 5.66
N VAL A 258 8.15 -1.14 4.75
CA VAL A 258 8.08 -2.33 3.87
C VAL A 258 8.03 -3.62 4.69
N ALA A 259 8.86 -3.76 5.72
CA ALA A 259 8.85 -4.93 6.61
C ALA A 259 7.51 -5.07 7.35
N ASN A 260 6.88 -3.95 7.75
CA ASN A 260 5.54 -3.96 8.32
C ASN A 260 4.50 -4.41 7.28
N GLY A 261 4.57 -3.89 6.05
CA GLY A 261 3.70 -4.31 4.94
C GLY A 261 3.79 -5.81 4.66
N ALA A 262 5.01 -6.37 4.62
CA ALA A 262 5.23 -7.81 4.47
C ALA A 262 4.55 -8.63 5.56
N ARG A 263 4.58 -8.18 6.83
CA ARG A 263 3.83 -8.84 7.92
C ARG A 263 2.32 -8.81 7.72
N ARG A 264 1.77 -7.71 7.18
CA ARG A 264 0.32 -7.61 6.86
C ARG A 264 -0.06 -8.59 5.75
N ILE A 265 0.74 -8.67 4.69
CA ILE A 265 0.52 -9.64 3.60
C ILE A 265 0.60 -11.08 4.13
N LEU A 266 1.53 -11.37 5.04
CA LEU A 266 1.63 -12.68 5.67
C LEU A 266 0.36 -13.03 6.47
N ALA A 267 -0.30 -12.05 7.10
CA ALA A 267 -1.55 -12.28 7.81
C ALA A 267 -2.68 -12.78 6.90
N LEU A 268 -2.68 -12.41 5.61
CA LEU A 268 -3.62 -12.93 4.61
C LEU A 268 -3.39 -14.41 4.27
N SER A 269 -2.22 -14.97 4.58
CA SER A 269 -1.89 -16.36 4.28
C SER A 269 -2.26 -17.36 5.39
N LYS A 270 -2.72 -16.85 6.54
CA LYS A 270 -3.21 -17.66 7.66
C LYS A 270 -4.63 -18.13 7.35
#